data_AF-A0A4S8Y2H2-F1
#
_entry.id   AF-A0A4S8Y2H2-F1
#
_cell.length_a   1.000
_cell.length_b   1.000
_cell.length_c   1.000
_cell.angle_alpha   90.00
_cell.angle_beta   90.00
_cell.angle_gamma   90.00
#
_symmetry.space_group_name_H-M   'P 1'
#
loop_
_entity.id
_entity.type
_entity.pdbx_description
1 polymer ?
#
loop_
_entity_poly.entity_id
_entity_poly.type
_entity_poly.pdbx_seq_one_letter_code
_entity_poly.pdbx_strand_id
1 'polypeptide(L)'
;MRPSTLLLAASGSAVLAAPTPSLLGDILSLTNNVITTVTSTITNNLAQQVAQLGCTLQTNANKHGQIISSVALTVQAIEVAAKRFTQTCNWSKPGKSYINWSTYKANGVNLGAWLEIEENYDTEWWAANVGSFPDEWTWCSTVGFSVCGPLLEKRYASFFTTADIDKMGAKGINTLRIPTTYAAWTKVPGSMLYSGNQQAYLRTLTNYAIDKYNMHVIVGLHSLPGGVNTLSIGEAFGHDAWFQNATNLDYSFKAIDSILTFIKTSGRQNSFTIAPINEASDNFAGFATPAGLTNDGVNWINTYINGVFSRIAKVDKRIPLMLQDSFFSEQFWSPFYAAGTNLVIDSHIYFFAAAGAYSQYVPAAVCGQAKYIGQGDGKFPVFIGEWSLQTLYNNTIDNRKTLYDTQVYAYQKYASGGAFWNGKMLNTRDTVDGEGKLQDYWSWEGLADAGVVSNTLNQSYC
;
A
#
# COMPACT_ATOMS: atom_id res chain seq x y z
N MET A 1 20.30 4.89 52.73
CA MET A 1 20.76 4.16 51.53
C MET A 1 19.64 3.26 51.07
N ARG A 2 19.00 3.58 49.94
CA ARG A 2 18.01 2.74 49.25
C ARG A 2 18.47 2.72 47.79
N PRO A 3 18.68 1.55 47.16
CA PRO A 3 18.94 1.52 45.73
C PRO A 3 17.60 1.63 44.98
N SER A 4 17.63 2.50 43.99
CA SER A 4 16.58 2.74 43.00
C SER A 4 16.51 1.57 42.02
N THR A 5 15.32 1.07 41.73
CA THR A 5 15.09 0.22 40.56
C THR A 5 14.15 0.95 39.62
N LEU A 6 14.73 1.40 38.51
CA LEU A 6 14.07 2.00 37.37
C LEU A 6 13.23 0.92 36.68
N LEU A 7 11.90 1.06 36.66
CA LEU A 7 11.02 0.19 35.88
C LEU A 7 10.81 0.84 34.51
N LEU A 8 11.44 0.28 33.47
CA LEU A 8 11.10 0.59 32.09
C LEU A 8 9.68 0.06 31.82
N ALA A 9 8.72 0.95 31.65
CA ALA A 9 7.42 0.62 31.09
C ALA A 9 7.57 0.45 29.57
N ALA A 10 7.79 -0.79 29.12
CA ALA A 10 7.58 -1.17 27.74
C ALA A 10 6.08 -1.43 27.53
N SER A 11 5.32 -0.36 27.28
CA SER A 11 3.95 -0.46 26.79
C SER A 11 3.87 0.18 25.41
N GLY A 12 4.34 -0.55 24.41
CA GLY A 12 4.01 -0.31 23.02
C GLY A 12 3.47 -1.62 22.46
N SER A 13 2.15 -1.76 22.42
CA SER A 13 1.52 -2.78 21.59
C SER A 13 1.87 -2.43 20.16
N ALA A 14 2.90 -3.09 19.62
CA ALA A 14 3.22 -3.01 18.21
C ALA A 14 2.00 -3.55 17.46
N VAL A 15 1.23 -2.65 16.86
CA VAL A 15 0.30 -3.01 15.80
C VAL A 15 1.19 -3.47 14.67
N LEU A 16 1.34 -4.79 14.53
CA LEU A 16 2.00 -5.39 13.39
C LEU A 16 1.18 -5.01 12.17
N ALA A 17 1.75 -4.12 11.34
CA ALA A 17 1.22 -3.88 10.01
C ALA A 17 1.30 -5.19 9.23
N ALA A 18 0.28 -5.41 8.42
CA ALA A 18 -0.03 -6.70 7.89
C ALA A 18 0.28 -6.76 6.40
N PRO A 19 0.65 -7.93 5.88
CA PRO A 19 1.12 -8.05 4.51
C PRO A 19 0.06 -7.66 3.49
N THR A 20 0.50 -7.12 2.35
CA THR A 20 -0.33 -6.58 1.28
C THR A 20 -1.18 -7.65 0.56
N PRO A 21 -2.24 -7.25 -0.16
CA PRO A 21 -3.11 -8.17 -0.89
C PRO A 21 -2.34 -9.05 -1.89
N SER A 22 -1.25 -8.54 -2.48
CA SER A 22 -0.34 -9.30 -3.34
C SER A 22 0.34 -10.46 -2.61
N LEU A 23 0.74 -10.32 -1.34
CA LEU A 23 1.30 -11.45 -0.58
C LEU A 23 0.29 -12.58 -0.41
N LEU A 24 -0.99 -12.28 -0.18
CA LEU A 24 -2.01 -13.33 -0.07
C LEU A 24 -2.24 -14.04 -1.41
N GLY A 25 -2.27 -13.31 -2.53
CA GLY A 25 -2.31 -13.90 -3.87
C GLY A 25 -1.09 -14.78 -4.16
N ASP A 26 0.10 -14.25 -3.89
CA ASP A 26 1.38 -14.91 -4.10
C ASP A 26 1.51 -16.19 -3.22
N ILE A 27 1.12 -16.14 -1.94
CA ILE A 27 1.08 -17.32 -1.05
C ILE A 27 0.04 -18.34 -1.51
N LEU A 28 -1.17 -17.91 -1.90
CA LEU A 28 -2.22 -18.81 -2.37
C LEU A 28 -1.80 -19.53 -3.67
N SER A 29 -1.04 -18.87 -4.55
CA SER A 29 -0.47 -19.50 -5.76
C SER A 29 0.48 -20.68 -5.45
N LEU A 30 1.24 -20.60 -4.35
CA LEU A 30 2.15 -21.65 -3.87
C LEU A 30 1.42 -22.85 -3.24
N THR A 31 0.25 -22.63 -2.65
CA THR A 31 -0.47 -23.66 -1.88
C THR A 31 -1.00 -24.82 -2.70
N ASN A 32 -1.07 -24.70 -4.03
CA ASN A 32 -1.58 -25.76 -4.90
C ASN A 32 -0.60 -26.93 -5.15
N ASN A 33 0.70 -26.82 -4.81
CA ASN A 33 1.68 -27.89 -5.12
C ASN A 33 2.66 -28.31 -4.00
N VAL A 34 2.73 -27.61 -2.85
CA VAL A 34 3.80 -27.86 -1.84
C VAL A 34 3.29 -28.39 -0.49
N ILE A 35 2.00 -28.21 -0.17
CA ILE A 35 1.48 -28.41 1.19
C ILE A 35 1.48 -29.89 1.64
N THR A 36 1.38 -30.86 0.74
CA THR A 36 1.27 -32.28 1.13
C THR A 36 2.60 -32.95 1.47
N THR A 37 3.74 -32.43 1.00
CA THR A 37 5.04 -33.11 1.17
C THR A 37 5.80 -32.62 2.41
N VAL A 38 5.67 -31.34 2.78
CA VAL A 38 6.48 -30.73 3.86
C VAL A 38 5.98 -31.12 5.27
N THR A 39 4.67 -31.28 5.47
CA THR A 39 4.09 -31.55 6.80
C THR A 39 4.50 -32.91 7.37
N SER A 40 4.73 -33.91 6.52
CA SER A 40 5.13 -35.26 6.97
C SER A 40 6.60 -35.34 7.38
N THR A 41 7.47 -34.50 6.80
CA THR A 41 8.92 -34.58 7.01
C THR A 41 9.37 -33.80 8.25
N ILE A 42 8.73 -32.66 8.54
CA ILE A 42 9.04 -31.81 9.70
C ILE A 42 8.58 -32.46 11.03
N THR A 43 7.39 -33.08 11.03
CA THR A 43 6.79 -33.67 12.24
C THR A 43 7.65 -34.83 12.79
N ASN A 44 8.27 -35.61 11.91
CA ASN A 44 9.10 -36.75 12.31
C ASN A 44 10.48 -36.33 12.84
N ASN A 45 11.04 -35.23 12.35
CA ASN A 45 12.37 -34.76 12.75
C ASN A 45 12.33 -34.07 14.13
N LEU A 46 11.27 -33.31 14.41
CA LEU A 46 11.10 -32.61 15.69
C LEU A 46 10.89 -33.58 16.86
N ALA A 47 10.09 -34.63 16.66
CA ALA A 47 9.86 -35.64 17.71
C ALA A 47 11.16 -36.39 18.09
N GLN A 48 12.02 -36.68 17.11
CA GLN A 48 13.32 -37.31 17.36
C GLN A 48 14.29 -36.37 18.09
N GLN A 49 14.32 -35.09 17.73
CA GLN A 49 15.21 -34.11 18.36
C GLN A 49 14.80 -33.80 19.81
N VAL A 50 13.50 -33.73 20.10
CA VAL A 50 12.99 -33.50 21.47
C VAL A 50 13.27 -34.71 22.38
N ALA A 51 13.22 -35.94 21.84
CA ALA A 51 13.56 -37.15 22.58
C ALA A 51 15.06 -37.22 22.97
N GLN A 52 15.96 -36.69 22.13
CA GLN A 52 17.40 -36.61 22.44
C GLN A 52 17.71 -35.67 23.61
N LEU A 53 16.80 -34.74 23.92
CA LEU A 53 16.90 -33.82 25.07
C LEU A 53 16.25 -34.40 26.34
N GLY A 54 15.86 -35.69 26.34
CA GLY A 54 15.19 -36.33 27.47
C GLY A 54 13.77 -35.83 27.72
N CYS A 55 13.16 -35.17 26.72
CA CYS A 55 11.83 -34.60 26.79
C CYS A 55 10.86 -35.37 25.89
N THR A 56 9.59 -35.42 26.28
CA THR A 56 8.52 -36.01 25.47
C THR A 56 7.64 -34.90 24.92
N LEU A 57 7.42 -34.86 23.61
CA LEU A 57 6.48 -33.94 22.99
C LEU A 57 5.06 -34.27 23.49
N GLN A 58 4.45 -33.38 24.26
CA GLN A 58 3.11 -33.59 24.82
C GLN A 58 2.05 -33.28 23.75
N THR A 59 1.20 -34.25 23.41
CA THR A 59 0.12 -34.13 22.40
C THR A 59 -1.26 -33.89 23.01
N ASN A 60 -1.33 -33.56 24.29
CA ASN A 60 -2.56 -33.48 25.09
C ASN A 60 -3.03 -32.04 25.35
N ALA A 61 -2.99 -31.17 24.33
CA ALA A 61 -3.35 -29.74 24.38
C ALA A 61 -4.74 -29.41 25.00
N ASN A 62 -5.54 -30.44 25.29
CA ASN A 62 -6.85 -30.41 25.92
C ASN A 62 -6.83 -30.68 27.44
N LYS A 63 -5.66 -30.75 28.10
CA LYS A 63 -5.55 -30.85 29.58
C LYS A 63 -4.62 -29.78 30.15
N HIS A 64 -5.19 -28.62 30.50
CA HIS A 64 -4.48 -27.61 31.28
C HIS A 64 -4.48 -27.99 32.78
N GLY A 65 -3.35 -27.81 33.47
CA GLY A 65 -3.22 -27.99 34.92
C GLY A 65 -4.04 -26.97 35.73
N GLN A 66 -4.10 -27.13 37.06
CA GLN A 66 -4.91 -26.25 37.92
C GLN A 66 -4.50 -24.78 37.79
N ILE A 67 -5.49 -23.93 37.50
CA ILE A 67 -5.36 -22.48 37.37
C ILE A 67 -4.91 -21.89 38.71
N ILE A 68 -3.66 -21.43 38.77
CA ILE A 68 -3.14 -20.68 39.92
C ILE A 68 -3.61 -19.23 39.74
N SER A 69 -4.66 -18.87 40.49
CA SER A 69 -5.25 -17.53 40.63
C SER A 69 -5.36 -16.71 39.34
N SER A 70 -6.53 -16.75 38.71
CA SER A 70 -6.95 -15.65 37.85
C SER A 70 -7.14 -14.40 38.71
N VAL A 71 -6.20 -13.47 38.67
CA VAL A 71 -6.58 -12.09 38.94
C VAL A 71 -7.61 -11.79 37.84
N ALA A 72 -8.87 -11.64 38.22
CA ALA A 72 -9.87 -11.16 37.29
C ALA A 72 -9.39 -9.79 36.81
N LEU A 73 -8.77 -9.76 35.63
CA LEU A 73 -8.61 -8.54 34.86
C LEU A 73 -10.03 -8.15 34.49
N THR A 74 -10.66 -7.38 35.39
CA THR A 74 -11.86 -6.64 35.06
C THR A 74 -11.39 -5.56 34.09
N VAL A 75 -11.30 -5.93 32.81
CA VAL A 75 -11.25 -4.96 31.73
C VAL A 75 -12.60 -4.25 31.83
N GLN A 76 -12.59 -3.00 32.31
CA GLN A 76 -13.78 -2.18 32.22
C GLN A 76 -14.23 -2.21 30.78
N ALA A 77 -15.51 -2.51 30.54
CA ALA A 77 -16.07 -2.36 29.22
C ALA A 77 -15.71 -0.95 28.75
N ILE A 78 -14.92 -0.87 27.67
CA ILE A 78 -14.73 0.39 27.00
C ILE A 78 -16.13 0.74 26.51
N GLU A 79 -16.77 1.76 27.12
CA GLU A 79 -17.84 2.45 26.41
C GLU A 79 -17.18 2.96 25.14
N VAL A 80 -17.45 2.28 24.03
CA VAL A 80 -17.22 2.84 22.70
C VAL A 80 -18.10 4.06 22.70
N ALA A 81 -17.54 5.23 23.02
CA ALA A 81 -18.27 6.47 23.05
C ALA A 81 -18.90 6.66 21.66
N ALA A 82 -20.18 6.29 21.55
CA ALA A 82 -20.90 6.03 20.31
C ALA A 82 -21.34 7.32 19.61
N LYS A 83 -20.71 8.45 19.96
CA LYS A 83 -21.07 9.74 19.37
C LYS A 83 -20.39 9.85 18.02
N ARG A 84 -21.18 9.66 16.97
CA ARG A 84 -20.78 9.93 15.59
C ARG A 84 -20.99 11.41 15.27
N PHE A 85 -20.09 11.96 14.47
CA PHE A 85 -20.09 13.36 14.10
C PHE A 85 -20.42 13.52 12.62
N THR A 86 -21.00 14.69 12.30
CA THR A 86 -21.15 15.14 10.91
C THR A 86 -20.13 16.23 10.64
N GLN A 87 -19.39 16.06 9.55
CA GLN A 87 -18.32 16.92 9.07
C GLN A 87 -18.56 17.14 7.57
N THR A 88 -18.49 18.40 7.13
CA THR A 88 -18.51 18.70 5.70
C THR A 88 -17.07 18.86 5.23
N CYS A 89 -16.63 18.00 4.31
CA CYS A 89 -15.30 18.08 3.75
C CYS A 89 -15.35 18.94 2.48
N ASN A 90 -14.69 20.10 2.55
CA ASN A 90 -14.47 20.95 1.38
C ASN A 90 -13.17 20.53 0.71
N TRP A 91 -13.30 19.71 -0.34
CA TRP A 91 -12.18 19.25 -1.14
C TRP A 91 -11.63 20.37 -2.02
N SER A 92 -10.63 21.08 -1.51
CA SER A 92 -9.91 22.06 -2.32
C SER A 92 -9.26 21.38 -3.51
N LYS A 93 -9.46 21.95 -4.71
CA LYS A 93 -8.80 21.49 -5.93
C LYS A 93 -7.50 22.29 -6.10
N PRO A 94 -6.34 21.63 -6.24
CA PRO A 94 -5.06 22.31 -6.29
C PRO A 94 -4.96 23.13 -7.58
N GLY A 95 -4.97 24.46 -7.49
CA GLY A 95 -4.94 25.38 -8.64
C GLY A 95 -3.73 25.19 -9.56
N LYS A 96 -3.50 26.15 -10.47
CA LYS A 96 -2.34 26.12 -11.40
C LYS A 96 -0.96 26.40 -10.75
N SER A 97 -0.89 26.39 -9.43
CA SER A 97 0.33 26.53 -8.65
C SER A 97 0.82 25.16 -8.20
N TYR A 98 2.11 25.04 -7.88
CA TYR A 98 2.64 23.84 -7.21
C TYR A 98 1.96 23.69 -5.84
N ILE A 99 1.61 22.46 -5.48
CA ILE A 99 1.07 22.16 -4.17
C ILE A 99 2.16 22.24 -3.09
N ASN A 100 1.75 22.49 -1.86
CA ASN A 100 2.56 22.27 -0.67
C ASN A 100 1.89 21.20 0.18
N TRP A 101 2.50 20.02 0.27
CA TRP A 101 1.95 18.87 1.01
C TRP A 101 1.67 19.16 2.49
N SER A 102 2.38 20.11 3.13
CA SER A 102 2.09 20.51 4.51
C SER A 102 0.75 21.23 4.70
N THR A 103 0.14 21.71 3.61
CA THR A 103 -1.14 22.44 3.65
C THR A 103 -2.21 21.85 2.75
N TYR A 104 -1.80 21.09 1.73
CA TYR A 104 -2.68 20.40 0.81
C TYR A 104 -3.39 19.23 1.51
N LYS A 105 -4.67 19.05 1.22
CA LYS A 105 -5.48 17.94 1.75
C LYS A 105 -6.02 17.11 0.59
N ALA A 106 -5.44 15.93 0.42
CA ALA A 106 -5.77 15.00 -0.62
C ALA A 106 -7.01 14.15 -0.26
N ASN A 107 -8.00 14.18 -1.14
CA ASN A 107 -9.02 13.14 -1.27
C ASN A 107 -8.65 12.31 -2.49
N GLY A 108 -7.87 11.27 -2.24
CA GLY A 108 -7.23 10.50 -3.28
C GLY A 108 -7.89 9.16 -3.55
N VAL A 109 -7.57 8.62 -4.72
CA VAL A 109 -7.80 7.22 -5.05
C VAL A 109 -6.62 6.69 -5.85
N ASN A 110 -6.28 5.43 -5.65
CA ASN A 110 -5.28 4.73 -6.45
C ASN A 110 -5.91 4.27 -7.77
N LEU A 111 -5.11 4.27 -8.84
CA LEU A 111 -5.43 3.62 -10.11
C LEU A 111 -4.52 2.39 -10.28
N GLY A 112 -4.47 1.53 -9.26
CA GLY A 112 -3.73 0.27 -9.26
C GLY A 112 -4.37 -0.79 -10.14
N ALA A 113 -3.66 -1.90 -10.37
CA ALA A 113 -4.02 -2.97 -11.29
C ALA A 113 -4.28 -2.51 -12.74
N TRP A 114 -3.78 -1.33 -13.10
CA TRP A 114 -3.86 -0.73 -14.43
C TRP A 114 -2.57 -0.84 -15.23
N LEU A 115 -1.52 -0.09 -14.84
CA LEU A 115 -0.21 -0.04 -15.51
C LEU A 115 0.86 -0.90 -14.81
N GLU A 116 0.51 -1.40 -13.64
CA GLU A 116 0.98 -2.65 -13.05
C GLU A 116 -0.28 -3.54 -12.91
N ILE A 117 -0.16 -4.86 -13.00
CA ILE A 117 -1.30 -5.78 -12.87
C ILE A 117 -1.11 -6.73 -11.70
N GLU A 118 -2.20 -6.96 -10.99
CA GLU A 118 -2.29 -7.86 -9.84
C GLU A 118 -3.51 -8.77 -10.01
N GLU A 119 -3.36 -10.07 -9.75
CA GLU A 119 -4.39 -11.10 -9.99
C GLU A 119 -5.71 -10.80 -9.28
N ASN A 120 -5.61 -10.46 -8.00
CA ASN A 120 -6.74 -10.36 -7.09
C ASN A 120 -7.68 -9.18 -7.38
N TYR A 121 -7.34 -8.25 -8.29
CA TYR A 121 -8.20 -7.10 -8.63
C TYR A 121 -9.16 -7.36 -9.79
N ASP A 122 -8.87 -8.35 -10.63
CA ASP A 122 -9.67 -8.69 -11.79
C ASP A 122 -9.47 -10.17 -12.13
N THR A 123 -9.96 -11.03 -11.23
CA THR A 123 -9.70 -12.48 -11.28
C THR A 123 -10.29 -13.15 -12.51
N GLU A 124 -11.39 -12.63 -13.07
CA GLU A 124 -11.96 -13.12 -14.32
C GLU A 124 -11.07 -12.78 -15.53
N TRP A 125 -10.60 -11.53 -15.63
CA TRP A 125 -9.65 -11.16 -16.68
C TRP A 125 -8.34 -11.92 -16.52
N TRP A 126 -7.83 -12.07 -15.30
CA TRP A 126 -6.61 -12.81 -15.03
C TRP A 126 -6.74 -14.27 -15.48
N ALA A 127 -7.78 -14.98 -15.05
CA ALA A 127 -8.00 -16.37 -15.45
C ALA A 127 -8.12 -16.54 -16.98
N ALA A 128 -8.74 -15.57 -17.67
CA ALA A 128 -8.96 -15.65 -19.12
C ALA A 128 -7.71 -15.32 -19.97
N ASN A 129 -6.78 -14.52 -19.45
CA ASN A 129 -5.67 -13.97 -20.24
C ASN A 129 -4.29 -14.37 -19.71
N VAL A 130 -4.15 -14.44 -18.39
CA VAL A 130 -2.90 -14.79 -17.70
C VAL A 130 -2.92 -16.27 -17.32
N GLY A 131 -3.98 -16.75 -16.66
CA GLY A 131 -4.11 -18.13 -16.21
C GLY A 131 -3.51 -18.31 -14.82
N SER A 132 -2.74 -19.38 -14.61
CA SER A 132 -2.20 -19.75 -13.30
C SER A 132 -0.81 -19.17 -12.99
N PHE A 133 -0.34 -18.21 -13.78
CA PHE A 133 0.95 -17.56 -13.49
C PHE A 133 0.78 -16.63 -12.30
N PRO A 134 1.79 -16.55 -11.40
CA PRO A 134 1.70 -15.74 -10.18
C PRO A 134 1.78 -14.23 -10.46
N ASP A 135 2.41 -13.83 -11.56
CA ASP A 135 2.67 -12.42 -11.85
C ASP A 135 2.83 -12.14 -13.35
N GLU A 136 2.84 -10.84 -13.72
CA GLU A 136 3.07 -10.37 -15.09
C GLU A 136 4.39 -10.90 -15.65
N TRP A 137 5.44 -10.88 -14.83
CA TRP A 137 6.79 -11.29 -15.22
C TRP A 137 6.83 -12.73 -15.71
N THR A 138 6.37 -13.66 -14.89
CA THR A 138 6.40 -15.10 -15.16
C THR A 138 5.52 -15.42 -16.36
N TRP A 139 4.34 -14.80 -16.44
CA TRP A 139 3.47 -14.94 -17.59
C TRP A 139 4.13 -14.48 -18.89
N CYS A 140 4.58 -13.23 -18.96
CA CYS A 140 5.20 -12.67 -20.16
C CYS A 140 6.50 -13.39 -20.53
N SER A 141 7.28 -13.87 -19.55
CA SER A 141 8.47 -14.69 -19.80
C SER A 141 8.14 -16.01 -20.49
N THR A 142 6.99 -16.60 -20.15
CA THR A 142 6.56 -17.90 -20.66
C THR A 142 5.93 -17.80 -22.04
N VAL A 143 5.03 -16.83 -22.24
CA VAL A 143 4.25 -16.71 -23.49
C VAL A 143 4.90 -15.79 -24.52
N GLY A 144 5.86 -14.96 -24.09
CA GLY A 144 6.53 -13.95 -24.90
C GLY A 144 5.69 -12.69 -25.12
N PHE A 145 6.38 -11.57 -25.39
CA PHE A 145 5.74 -10.26 -25.57
C PHE A 145 4.80 -10.16 -26.79
N SER A 146 4.95 -11.03 -27.79
CA SER A 146 4.00 -11.11 -28.90
C SER A 146 2.61 -11.59 -28.49
N VAL A 147 2.50 -12.26 -27.34
CA VAL A 147 1.24 -12.74 -26.77
C VAL A 147 0.77 -11.84 -25.63
N CYS A 148 1.61 -11.60 -24.61
CA CYS A 148 1.17 -10.82 -23.45
C CYS A 148 1.00 -9.32 -23.78
N GLY A 149 1.85 -8.76 -24.65
CA GLY A 149 1.83 -7.33 -24.98
C GLY A 149 0.50 -6.82 -25.54
N PRO A 150 -0.08 -7.42 -26.58
CA PRO A 150 -1.40 -7.02 -27.09
C PRO A 150 -2.53 -7.10 -26.06
N LEU A 151 -2.48 -8.07 -25.14
CA LEU A 151 -3.48 -8.21 -24.08
C LEU A 151 -3.34 -7.10 -23.03
N LEU A 152 -2.09 -6.78 -22.65
CA LEU A 152 -1.78 -5.66 -21.77
C LEU A 152 -2.18 -4.31 -22.40
N GLU A 153 -1.84 -4.06 -23.66
CA GLU A 153 -2.26 -2.85 -24.40
C GLU A 153 -3.77 -2.68 -24.41
N LYS A 154 -4.52 -3.76 -24.67
CA LYS A 154 -5.99 -3.73 -24.62
C LYS A 154 -6.49 -3.39 -23.21
N ARG A 155 -5.88 -3.96 -22.16
CA ARG A 155 -6.22 -3.65 -20.76
C ARG A 155 -5.91 -2.20 -20.44
N TYR A 156 -4.73 -1.69 -20.79
CA TYR A 156 -4.33 -0.31 -20.54
C TYR A 156 -5.30 0.69 -21.19
N ALA A 157 -5.83 0.36 -22.36
CA ALA A 157 -6.79 1.20 -23.08
C ALA A 157 -8.21 1.22 -22.48
N SER A 158 -8.60 0.21 -21.69
CA SER A 158 -9.99 0.04 -21.27
C SER A 158 -10.23 -0.05 -19.76
N PHE A 159 -9.21 -0.36 -18.95
CA PHE A 159 -9.42 -0.61 -17.52
C PHE A 159 -9.78 0.67 -16.76
N PHE A 160 -9.07 1.77 -17.01
CA PHE A 160 -9.47 3.12 -16.60
C PHE A 160 -9.64 4.03 -17.81
N THR A 161 -10.70 4.83 -17.78
CA THR A 161 -11.15 5.71 -18.86
C THR A 161 -11.51 7.09 -18.30
N THR A 162 -11.78 8.05 -19.19
CA THR A 162 -12.22 9.38 -18.77
C THR A 162 -13.58 9.37 -18.05
N ALA A 163 -14.41 8.35 -18.25
CA ALA A 163 -15.68 8.21 -17.52
C ALA A 163 -15.44 7.89 -16.04
N ASP A 164 -14.41 7.13 -15.73
CA ASP A 164 -14.01 6.82 -14.35
C ASP A 164 -13.51 8.09 -13.65
N ILE A 165 -12.70 8.89 -14.34
CA ILE A 165 -12.26 10.21 -13.87
C ILE A 165 -13.45 11.15 -13.63
N ASP A 166 -14.46 11.12 -14.49
CA ASP A 166 -15.67 11.91 -14.31
C ASP A 166 -16.43 11.52 -13.03
N LYS A 167 -16.56 10.22 -12.77
CA LYS A 167 -17.18 9.67 -11.56
C LYS A 167 -16.41 10.06 -10.31
N MET A 168 -15.09 9.90 -10.32
CA MET A 168 -14.19 10.30 -9.23
C MET A 168 -14.28 11.81 -8.96
N GLY A 169 -14.14 12.63 -10.00
CA GLY A 169 -14.19 14.08 -9.89
C GLY A 169 -15.53 14.62 -9.40
N ALA A 170 -16.65 13.98 -9.76
CA ALA A 170 -17.98 14.32 -9.28
C ALA A 170 -18.17 14.08 -7.78
N LYS A 171 -17.42 13.14 -7.19
CA LYS A 171 -17.40 12.83 -5.75
C LYS A 171 -16.24 13.52 -5.01
N GLY A 172 -15.64 14.54 -5.62
CA GLY A 172 -14.64 15.37 -4.96
C GLY A 172 -13.25 14.73 -4.82
N ILE A 173 -12.95 13.66 -5.57
CA ILE A 173 -11.56 13.21 -5.70
C ILE A 173 -10.75 14.34 -6.33
N ASN A 174 -9.63 14.66 -5.69
CA ASN A 174 -8.73 15.74 -6.12
C ASN A 174 -7.29 15.24 -6.34
N THR A 175 -7.00 13.97 -6.03
CA THR A 175 -5.67 13.36 -6.17
C THR A 175 -5.79 11.98 -6.79
N LEU A 176 -4.93 11.64 -7.75
CA LEU A 176 -4.80 10.29 -8.30
C LEU A 176 -3.40 9.78 -7.97
N ARG A 177 -3.29 8.62 -7.31
CA ARG A 177 -2.02 7.89 -7.17
C ARG A 177 -2.01 6.79 -8.22
N ILE A 178 -1.02 6.79 -9.10
CA ILE A 178 -1.00 5.89 -10.26
C ILE A 178 0.27 5.04 -10.20
N PRO A 179 0.16 3.80 -9.71
CA PRO A 179 1.22 2.81 -9.77
C PRO A 179 1.61 2.48 -11.23
N THR A 180 2.91 2.32 -11.46
CA THR A 180 3.49 1.95 -12.75
C THR A 180 4.68 1.03 -12.52
N THR A 181 4.87 0.04 -13.39
CA THR A 181 6.12 -0.73 -13.40
C THR A 181 7.28 0.09 -13.96
N TYR A 182 8.53 -0.25 -13.63
CA TYR A 182 9.68 0.41 -14.26
C TYR A 182 9.74 0.20 -15.78
N ALA A 183 9.11 -0.86 -16.31
CA ALA A 183 9.09 -1.17 -17.74
C ALA A 183 8.30 -0.16 -18.57
N ALA A 184 7.40 0.62 -17.95
CA ALA A 184 6.78 1.77 -18.56
C ALA A 184 7.80 2.90 -18.86
N TRP A 185 8.93 2.94 -18.15
CA TRP A 185 9.83 4.09 -18.10
C TRP A 185 11.22 3.83 -18.67
N THR A 186 11.70 2.59 -18.54
CA THR A 186 13.03 2.18 -19.02
C THR A 186 13.02 0.72 -19.46
N LYS A 187 13.72 0.43 -20.55
CA LYS A 187 13.96 -0.95 -21.00
C LYS A 187 15.21 -1.50 -20.30
N VAL A 188 15.01 -2.50 -19.45
CA VAL A 188 16.11 -3.18 -18.74
C VAL A 188 16.41 -4.50 -19.47
N PRO A 189 17.67 -4.77 -19.87
CA PRO A 189 18.03 -6.04 -20.47
C PRO A 189 17.67 -7.22 -19.56
N GLY A 190 16.96 -8.20 -20.12
CA GLY A 190 16.51 -9.39 -19.39
C GLY A 190 15.20 -9.22 -18.60
N SER A 191 14.62 -8.02 -18.55
CA SER A 191 13.31 -7.81 -17.95
C SER A 191 12.21 -8.52 -18.74
N MET A 192 11.31 -9.20 -18.03
CA MET A 192 10.12 -9.86 -18.60
C MET A 192 8.83 -9.06 -18.34
N LEU A 193 8.93 -7.86 -17.78
CA LEU A 193 7.81 -6.91 -17.76
C LEU A 193 7.66 -6.24 -19.12
N TYR A 194 6.42 -6.08 -19.57
CA TYR A 194 6.17 -5.57 -20.91
C TYR A 194 6.47 -4.07 -21.01
N SER A 195 7.26 -3.67 -22.01
CA SER A 195 7.55 -2.26 -22.31
C SER A 195 6.81 -1.81 -23.58
N GLY A 196 5.66 -1.15 -23.42
CA GLY A 196 4.76 -0.72 -24.49
C GLY A 196 4.35 0.76 -24.40
N ASN A 197 3.07 1.03 -24.59
CA ASN A 197 2.51 2.38 -24.64
C ASN A 197 1.98 2.89 -23.29
N GLN A 198 2.41 2.33 -22.15
CA GLN A 198 1.91 2.73 -20.82
C GLN A 198 1.94 4.24 -20.61
N GLN A 199 3.02 4.92 -21.02
CA GLN A 199 3.13 6.38 -20.92
C GLN A 199 2.09 7.14 -21.75
N ALA A 200 1.66 6.61 -22.90
CA ALA A 200 0.65 7.25 -23.74
C ALA A 200 -0.74 7.17 -23.11
N TYR A 201 -1.11 6.02 -22.56
CA TYR A 201 -2.36 5.87 -21.80
C TYR A 201 -2.35 6.74 -20.54
N LEU A 202 -1.25 6.72 -19.80
CA LEU A 202 -1.05 7.58 -18.63
C LEU A 202 -1.19 9.06 -18.98
N ARG A 203 -0.56 9.53 -20.07
CA ARG A 203 -0.67 10.92 -20.55
C ARG A 203 -2.12 11.30 -20.83
N THR A 204 -2.83 10.43 -21.53
CA THR A 204 -4.22 10.69 -21.94
C THR A 204 -5.11 10.89 -20.72
N LEU A 205 -5.04 9.97 -19.76
CA LEU A 205 -5.87 10.01 -18.56
C LEU A 205 -5.48 11.17 -17.63
N THR A 206 -4.19 11.39 -17.40
CA THR A 206 -3.69 12.45 -16.50
C THR A 206 -3.96 13.84 -17.06
N ASN A 207 -3.80 14.07 -18.37
CA ASN A 207 -4.17 15.34 -18.99
C ASN A 207 -5.66 15.63 -18.78
N TYR A 208 -6.53 14.65 -18.99
CA TYR A 208 -7.96 14.81 -18.80
C TYR A 208 -8.32 15.13 -17.32
N ALA A 209 -7.76 14.37 -16.37
CA ALA A 209 -7.96 14.59 -14.94
C ALA A 209 -7.50 15.98 -14.48
N ILE A 210 -6.34 16.43 -14.95
CA ILE A 210 -5.80 17.74 -14.62
C ILE A 210 -6.62 18.85 -15.30
N ASP A 211 -6.92 18.75 -16.59
CA ASP A 211 -7.60 19.83 -17.32
C ASP A 211 -9.05 20.04 -16.88
N LYS A 212 -9.78 18.93 -16.67
CA LYS A 212 -11.22 19.00 -16.35
C LYS A 212 -11.47 19.18 -14.86
N TYR A 213 -10.70 18.49 -14.02
CA TYR A 213 -10.94 18.42 -12.58
C TYR A 213 -9.86 19.05 -11.73
N ASN A 214 -8.74 19.47 -12.35
CA ASN A 214 -7.62 20.08 -11.65
C ASN A 214 -7.09 19.13 -10.56
N MET A 215 -7.07 17.84 -10.86
CA MET A 215 -6.54 16.80 -9.96
C MET A 215 -5.01 16.87 -9.89
N HIS A 216 -4.45 16.57 -8.73
CA HIS A 216 -3.02 16.30 -8.57
C HIS A 216 -2.72 14.83 -8.87
N VAL A 217 -1.59 14.55 -9.48
CA VAL A 217 -1.19 13.19 -9.86
C VAL A 217 0.10 12.81 -9.15
N ILE A 218 0.09 11.67 -8.47
CA ILE A 218 1.29 11.01 -7.97
C ILE A 218 1.64 9.90 -8.96
N VAL A 219 2.79 10.04 -9.63
CA VAL A 219 3.33 8.98 -10.49
C VAL A 219 4.16 8.05 -9.60
N GLY A 220 3.63 6.84 -9.36
CA GLY A 220 4.27 5.83 -8.52
C GLY A 220 5.10 4.86 -9.34
N LEU A 221 6.40 4.80 -9.05
CA LEU A 221 7.30 3.77 -9.56
C LEU A 221 7.22 2.58 -8.60
N HIS A 222 6.26 1.70 -8.87
CA HIS A 222 5.79 0.67 -7.95
C HIS A 222 6.74 -0.52 -7.89
N SER A 223 7.35 -0.87 -9.04
CA SER A 223 8.46 -1.82 -9.13
C SER A 223 9.76 -1.13 -9.54
N LEU A 224 10.89 -1.67 -9.08
CA LEU A 224 12.23 -1.28 -9.55
C LEU A 224 12.99 -2.49 -10.10
N PRO A 225 13.96 -2.29 -11.01
CA PRO A 225 14.73 -3.38 -11.60
C PRO A 225 15.39 -4.26 -10.52
N GLY A 226 15.17 -5.57 -10.58
CA GLY A 226 15.67 -6.54 -9.62
C GLY A 226 14.72 -6.86 -8.46
N GLY A 227 13.62 -6.13 -8.27
CA GLY A 227 12.64 -6.41 -7.22
C GLY A 227 12.97 -5.78 -5.88
N VAL A 228 12.00 -5.03 -5.31
CA VAL A 228 12.19 -4.26 -4.07
C VAL A 228 11.61 -4.93 -2.81
N ASN A 229 10.82 -5.99 -2.94
CA ASN A 229 10.14 -6.61 -1.80
C ASN A 229 9.73 -8.08 -2.00
N THR A 230 10.30 -8.78 -2.99
CA THR A 230 10.03 -10.21 -3.30
C THR A 230 8.60 -10.56 -3.69
N LEU A 231 7.72 -9.57 -3.80
CA LEU A 231 6.35 -9.72 -4.27
C LEU A 231 6.25 -9.38 -5.75
N SER A 232 5.16 -9.83 -6.37
CA SER A 232 4.78 -9.46 -7.75
C SER A 232 4.80 -7.94 -7.98
N ILE A 233 4.31 -7.15 -7.00
CA ILE A 233 4.30 -5.68 -7.04
C ILE A 233 5.70 -5.05 -7.08
N GLY A 234 6.71 -5.72 -6.53
CA GLY A 234 8.08 -5.21 -6.45
C GLY A 234 8.88 -5.41 -7.74
N GLU A 235 8.54 -6.43 -8.52
CA GLU A 235 8.94 -6.71 -9.91
C GLU A 235 8.37 -8.05 -10.37
N ALA A 236 8.59 -9.08 -9.55
CA ALA A 236 8.17 -10.47 -9.74
C ALA A 236 8.34 -11.20 -8.40
N PHE A 237 7.54 -12.26 -8.21
CA PHE A 237 7.62 -13.08 -7.01
C PHE A 237 9.02 -13.68 -6.85
N GLY A 238 9.60 -13.53 -5.65
CA GLY A 238 10.93 -14.03 -5.30
C GLY A 238 12.10 -13.16 -5.77
N HIS A 239 11.87 -12.01 -6.42
CA HIS A 239 12.93 -11.10 -6.83
C HIS A 239 13.34 -10.12 -5.71
N ASP A 240 14.63 -10.12 -5.34
CA ASP A 240 15.22 -9.30 -4.26
C ASP A 240 16.53 -8.59 -4.66
N ALA A 241 16.90 -8.61 -5.93
CA ALA A 241 18.20 -8.18 -6.45
C ALA A 241 18.35 -6.66 -6.60
N TRP A 242 17.36 -5.83 -6.26
CA TRP A 242 17.48 -4.37 -6.34
C TRP A 242 18.48 -3.80 -5.32
N PHE A 243 18.46 -4.34 -4.11
CA PHE A 243 19.30 -3.88 -3.02
C PHE A 243 20.78 -4.15 -3.28
N GLN A 244 21.63 -3.17 -2.96
CA GLN A 244 23.09 -3.23 -3.11
C GLN A 244 23.59 -3.55 -4.53
N ASN A 245 22.74 -3.35 -5.55
CA ASN A 245 23.08 -3.60 -6.95
C ASN A 245 23.17 -2.29 -7.76
N ALA A 246 24.39 -1.87 -8.08
CA ALA A 246 24.64 -0.61 -8.79
C ALA A 246 24.01 -0.55 -10.19
N THR A 247 23.89 -1.69 -10.88
CA THR A 247 23.24 -1.75 -12.21
C THR A 247 21.75 -1.50 -12.11
N ASN A 248 21.09 -2.16 -11.16
CA ASN A 248 19.67 -1.97 -10.89
C ASN A 248 19.36 -0.56 -10.40
N LEU A 249 20.25 0.02 -9.59
CA LEU A 249 20.17 1.42 -9.17
C LEU A 249 20.27 2.39 -10.36
N ASP A 250 21.20 2.16 -11.30
CA ASP A 250 21.33 2.99 -12.51
C ASP A 250 20.08 2.93 -13.40
N TYR A 251 19.47 1.75 -13.57
CA TYR A 251 18.21 1.64 -14.29
C TYR A 251 17.03 2.26 -13.55
N SER A 252 16.99 2.16 -12.21
CA SER A 252 16.01 2.89 -11.39
C SER A 252 16.09 4.39 -11.64
N PHE A 253 17.30 4.92 -11.72
CA PHE A 253 17.52 6.31 -12.06
C PHE A 253 17.11 6.69 -13.49
N LYS A 254 17.34 5.82 -14.48
CA LYS A 254 16.84 6.02 -15.85
C LYS A 254 15.32 6.08 -15.89
N ALA A 255 14.63 5.24 -15.11
CA ALA A 255 13.17 5.31 -14.96
C ALA A 255 12.74 6.67 -14.40
N ILE A 256 13.42 7.16 -13.36
CA ILE A 256 13.15 8.48 -12.76
C ILE A 256 13.38 9.63 -13.74
N ASP A 257 14.46 9.59 -14.53
CA ASP A 257 14.73 10.60 -15.57
C ASP A 257 13.63 10.60 -16.66
N SER A 258 13.07 9.43 -16.97
CA SER A 258 11.93 9.25 -17.88
C SER A 258 10.63 9.82 -17.30
N ILE A 259 10.32 9.55 -16.03
CA ILE A 259 9.18 10.14 -15.30
C ILE A 259 9.29 11.67 -15.28
N LEU A 260 10.48 12.20 -14.98
CA LEU A 260 10.73 13.64 -14.97
C LEU A 260 10.55 14.27 -16.35
N THR A 261 10.97 13.56 -17.41
CA THR A 261 10.72 13.99 -18.79
C THR A 261 9.23 13.99 -19.10
N PHE A 262 8.48 12.97 -18.67
CA PHE A 262 7.02 12.93 -18.78
C PHE A 262 6.37 14.10 -18.04
N ILE A 263 6.79 14.42 -16.82
CA ILE A 263 6.25 15.57 -16.07
C ILE A 263 6.59 16.87 -16.79
N LYS A 264 7.85 17.08 -17.20
CA LYS A 264 8.30 18.30 -17.89
C LYS A 264 7.53 18.55 -19.18
N THR A 265 7.35 17.51 -20.00
CA THR A 265 6.68 17.60 -21.30
C THR A 265 5.16 17.65 -21.21
N SER A 266 4.59 17.48 -20.01
CA SER A 266 3.14 17.57 -19.79
C SER A 266 2.56 18.97 -20.00
N GLY A 267 3.38 20.02 -19.87
CA GLY A 267 2.89 21.41 -19.75
C GLY A 267 2.11 21.70 -18.46
N ARG A 268 2.09 20.76 -17.50
CA ARG A 268 1.30 20.75 -16.25
C ARG A 268 2.16 20.33 -15.05
N GLN A 269 3.44 20.70 -15.05
CA GLN A 269 4.44 20.23 -14.07
C GLN A 269 4.01 20.43 -12.61
N ASN A 270 3.22 21.45 -12.33
CA ASN A 270 2.71 21.78 -11.00
C ASN A 270 1.67 20.78 -10.46
N SER A 271 1.12 19.91 -11.31
CA SER A 271 0.10 18.93 -10.97
C SER A 271 0.69 17.54 -10.69
N PHE A 272 2.00 17.41 -10.50
CA PHE A 272 2.67 16.12 -10.30
C PHE A 272 3.50 16.05 -9.03
N THR A 273 3.47 14.87 -8.39
CA THR A 273 4.42 14.37 -7.38
C THR A 273 5.04 13.08 -7.90
N ILE A 274 6.29 12.78 -7.54
CA ILE A 274 6.94 11.51 -7.86
C ILE A 274 7.02 10.66 -6.59
N ALA A 275 6.50 9.44 -6.64
CA ALA A 275 6.73 8.41 -5.62
C ALA A 275 7.71 7.37 -6.22
N PRO A 276 9.01 7.42 -5.88
CA PRO A 276 10.05 6.72 -6.64
C PRO A 276 10.25 5.25 -6.25
N ILE A 277 9.61 4.79 -5.18
CA ILE A 277 9.68 3.42 -4.65
C ILE A 277 8.41 3.11 -3.85
N ASN A 278 8.02 1.84 -3.82
CA ASN A 278 6.86 1.35 -3.09
C ASN A 278 7.22 0.14 -2.21
N GLU A 279 6.86 0.20 -0.92
CA GLU A 279 6.92 -0.90 0.05
C GLU A 279 8.21 -1.71 0.01
N ALA A 280 9.36 -1.04 0.01
CA ALA A 280 10.65 -1.70 -0.12
C ALA A 280 10.98 -2.52 1.14
N SER A 281 11.49 -3.73 0.93
CA SER A 281 11.84 -4.72 1.95
C SER A 281 12.92 -5.65 1.43
N ASP A 282 14.07 -5.72 2.12
CA ASP A 282 15.15 -6.67 1.86
C ASP A 282 15.11 -7.87 2.83
N ASN A 283 14.07 -7.97 3.65
CA ASN A 283 13.81 -9.10 4.53
C ASN A 283 12.34 -9.54 4.45
N PHE A 284 12.06 -10.48 3.55
CA PHE A 284 10.70 -10.99 3.31
C PHE A 284 9.98 -11.48 4.56
N ALA A 285 10.69 -12.13 5.49
CA ALA A 285 10.08 -12.66 6.72
C ALA A 285 9.53 -11.56 7.65
N GLY A 286 10.02 -10.32 7.49
CA GLY A 286 9.55 -9.15 8.22
C GLY A 286 8.71 -8.20 7.38
N PHE A 287 8.35 -8.56 6.14
CA PHE A 287 7.59 -7.69 5.23
C PHE A 287 6.32 -7.14 5.91
N ALA A 288 5.94 -5.92 5.51
CA ALA A 288 4.87 -5.15 6.14
C ALA A 288 5.10 -4.76 7.60
N THR A 289 6.33 -4.86 8.10
CA THR A 289 6.73 -4.37 9.42
C THR A 289 8.11 -3.71 9.35
N PRO A 290 8.53 -2.95 10.38
CA PRO A 290 9.90 -2.45 10.48
C PRO A 290 10.98 -3.55 10.40
N ALA A 291 10.65 -4.81 10.70
CA ALA A 291 11.59 -5.92 10.58
C ALA A 291 11.89 -6.29 9.12
N GLY A 292 11.09 -5.80 8.17
CA GLY A 292 11.22 -6.08 6.74
C GLY A 292 12.37 -5.34 6.06
N LEU A 293 13.04 -4.42 6.75
CA LEU A 293 14.12 -3.62 6.17
C LEU A 293 15.35 -3.63 7.08
N THR A 294 16.49 -4.06 6.56
CA THR A 294 17.77 -4.00 7.27
C THR A 294 18.38 -2.58 7.24
N ASN A 295 19.39 -2.34 8.08
CA ASN A 295 20.13 -1.07 8.05
C ASN A 295 20.80 -0.81 6.68
N ASP A 296 21.26 -1.86 5.99
CA ASP A 296 21.86 -1.72 4.66
C ASP A 296 20.80 -1.37 3.61
N GLY A 297 19.60 -1.96 3.72
CA GLY A 297 18.42 -1.59 2.96
C GLY A 297 18.03 -0.12 3.17
N VAL A 298 17.99 0.35 4.42
CA VAL A 298 17.74 1.77 4.77
C VAL A 298 18.77 2.70 4.13
N ASN A 299 20.06 2.37 4.24
CA ASN A 299 21.15 3.16 3.64
C ASN A 299 21.06 3.20 2.11
N TRP A 300 20.67 2.08 1.49
CA TRP A 300 20.48 1.97 0.05
C TRP A 300 19.30 2.81 -0.45
N ILE A 301 18.17 2.76 0.25
CA ILE A 301 17.01 3.62 -0.04
C ILE A 301 17.42 5.10 0.09
N ASN A 302 18.11 5.49 1.16
CA ASN A 302 18.59 6.88 1.30
C ASN A 302 19.53 7.29 0.15
N THR A 303 20.40 6.39 -0.33
CA THR A 303 21.26 6.64 -1.49
C THR A 303 20.42 6.88 -2.75
N TYR A 304 19.42 6.02 -2.99
CA TYR A 304 18.50 6.16 -4.11
C TYR A 304 17.71 7.47 -4.03
N ILE A 305 17.05 7.77 -2.91
CA ILE A 305 16.21 8.96 -2.73
C ILE A 305 17.01 10.26 -2.88
N ASN A 306 18.23 10.34 -2.34
CA ASN A 306 19.12 11.49 -2.57
C ASN A 306 19.49 11.64 -4.06
N GLY A 307 19.66 10.53 -4.78
CA GLY A 307 19.85 10.52 -6.22
C GLY A 307 18.62 10.97 -7.00
N VAL A 308 17.41 10.69 -6.51
CA VAL A 308 16.13 11.18 -7.08
C VAL A 308 15.99 12.68 -6.85
N PHE A 309 16.24 13.19 -5.64
CA PHE A 309 16.26 14.64 -5.37
C PHE A 309 17.23 15.38 -6.29
N SER A 310 18.42 14.82 -6.51
CA SER A 310 19.42 15.40 -7.42
C SER A 310 18.92 15.48 -8.87
N ARG A 311 18.08 14.54 -9.31
CA ARG A 311 17.46 14.54 -10.64
C ARG A 311 16.28 15.50 -10.74
N ILE A 312 15.40 15.51 -9.74
CA ILE A 312 14.32 16.49 -9.61
C ILE A 312 14.89 17.91 -9.70
N ALA A 313 15.99 18.18 -8.99
CA ALA A 313 16.64 19.48 -8.99
C ALA A 313 17.17 19.96 -10.35
N LYS A 314 17.47 19.03 -11.29
CA LYS A 314 17.86 19.36 -12.67
C LYS A 314 16.66 19.75 -13.54
N VAL A 315 15.44 19.41 -13.12
CA VAL A 315 14.20 19.73 -13.83
C VAL A 315 13.48 20.89 -13.17
N ASP A 316 13.03 20.71 -11.93
CA ASP A 316 12.39 21.73 -11.11
C ASP A 316 12.26 21.27 -9.64
N LYS A 317 12.93 21.96 -8.71
CA LYS A 317 12.91 21.63 -7.26
C LYS A 317 11.53 21.74 -6.61
N ARG A 318 10.56 22.37 -7.29
CA ARG A 318 9.18 22.50 -6.80
C ARG A 318 8.36 21.23 -6.99
N ILE A 319 8.80 20.28 -7.82
CA ILE A 319 8.17 18.95 -7.94
C ILE A 319 8.43 18.18 -6.63
N PRO A 320 7.39 17.77 -5.89
CA PRO A 320 7.59 17.04 -4.64
C PRO A 320 8.05 15.60 -4.87
N LEU A 321 8.88 15.11 -3.95
CA LEU A 321 9.20 13.69 -3.80
C LEU A 321 8.34 13.09 -2.68
N MET A 322 7.75 11.93 -2.94
CA MET A 322 6.99 11.15 -1.98
C MET A 322 7.74 9.88 -1.62
N LEU A 323 8.22 9.76 -0.37
CA LEU A 323 8.94 8.57 0.10
C LEU A 323 7.98 7.63 0.81
N GLN A 324 7.74 6.45 0.24
CA GLN A 324 7.02 5.37 0.93
C GLN A 324 7.87 4.87 2.11
N ASP A 325 7.24 4.73 3.27
CA ASP A 325 7.95 4.64 4.55
C ASP A 325 8.47 3.25 4.95
N SER A 326 8.31 2.23 4.09
CA SER A 326 8.65 0.84 4.38
C SER A 326 8.12 0.35 5.74
N PHE A 327 6.93 0.82 6.13
CA PHE A 327 6.24 0.43 7.37
C PHE A 327 6.91 0.93 8.67
N PHE A 328 7.77 1.96 8.60
CA PHE A 328 8.38 2.57 9.79
C PHE A 328 7.60 3.75 10.37
N SER A 329 7.19 4.70 9.52
CA SER A 329 6.68 6.07 9.82
C SER A 329 7.65 7.20 9.47
N GLU A 330 7.10 8.43 9.42
CA GLU A 330 7.85 9.66 9.19
C GLU A 330 8.96 9.90 10.20
N GLN A 331 8.73 9.60 11.48
CA GLN A 331 9.71 9.85 12.55
C GLN A 331 11.02 9.08 12.33
N PHE A 332 10.95 7.91 11.70
CA PHE A 332 12.13 7.12 11.36
C PHE A 332 12.95 7.75 10.22
N TRP A 333 12.28 8.23 9.18
CA TRP A 333 12.93 8.80 7.99
C TRP A 333 13.35 10.26 8.17
N SER A 334 12.68 10.99 9.07
CA SER A 334 12.88 12.42 9.33
C SER A 334 14.36 12.83 9.56
N PRO A 335 15.17 12.11 10.35
CA PRO A 335 16.57 12.46 10.61
C PRO A 335 17.47 12.43 9.36
N PHE A 336 17.11 11.69 8.31
CA PHE A 336 17.95 11.54 7.10
C PHE A 336 17.89 12.74 6.16
N TYR A 337 16.88 13.61 6.31
CA TYR A 337 16.64 14.73 5.39
C TYR A 337 16.60 16.06 6.12
N ALA A 338 17.06 17.14 5.51
CA ALA A 338 17.01 18.48 6.12
C ALA A 338 15.56 19.01 6.17
N ALA A 339 15.22 19.77 7.22
CA ALA A 339 13.93 20.47 7.27
C ALA A 339 13.79 21.42 6.06
N GLY A 340 12.57 21.51 5.51
CA GLY A 340 12.31 22.30 4.30
C GLY A 340 12.64 21.59 2.98
N THR A 341 13.17 20.35 3.01
CA THR A 341 13.20 19.48 1.83
C THR A 341 11.76 19.27 1.33
N ASN A 342 11.54 19.37 0.03
CA ASN A 342 10.23 19.15 -0.60
C ASN A 342 9.88 17.65 -0.65
N LEU A 343 9.71 17.09 0.54
CA LEU A 343 9.48 15.69 0.84
C LEU A 343 8.11 15.53 1.50
N VAL A 344 7.37 14.52 1.08
CA VAL A 344 6.20 13.99 1.79
C VAL A 344 6.43 12.52 2.08
N ILE A 345 6.05 12.04 3.26
CA ILE A 345 6.11 10.62 3.60
C ILE A 345 4.80 9.96 3.22
N ASP A 346 4.87 8.82 2.54
CA ASP A 346 3.75 7.97 2.16
C ASP A 346 3.67 6.77 3.12
N SER A 347 2.59 6.69 3.88
CA SER A 347 2.31 5.59 4.80
C SER A 347 1.12 4.79 4.31
N HIS A 348 1.22 3.46 4.36
CA HIS A 348 0.12 2.56 3.99
C HIS A 348 -0.54 1.99 5.24
N ILE A 349 -1.86 2.05 5.34
CA ILE A 349 -2.63 1.58 6.51
C ILE A 349 -3.68 0.57 6.08
N TYR A 350 -3.51 -0.67 6.54
CA TYR A 350 -4.44 -1.77 6.26
C TYR A 350 -4.81 -2.52 7.53
N PHE A 351 -6.07 -2.98 7.58
CA PHE A 351 -6.61 -3.73 8.73
C PHE A 351 -6.92 -5.21 8.41
N PHE A 352 -6.87 -5.61 7.13
CA PHE A 352 -7.32 -6.93 6.69
C PHE A 352 -6.45 -8.09 7.15
N ALA A 353 -5.23 -7.83 7.58
CA ALA A 353 -4.34 -8.86 8.13
C ALA A 353 -3.79 -8.48 9.52
N ALA A 354 -4.32 -7.43 10.14
CA ALA A 354 -3.93 -7.00 11.49
C ALA A 354 -4.65 -7.85 12.54
N ALA A 355 -3.89 -8.54 13.38
CA ALA A 355 -4.44 -9.39 14.44
C ALA A 355 -5.38 -8.59 15.36
N GLY A 356 -6.60 -9.12 15.58
CA GLY A 356 -7.61 -8.47 16.41
C GLY A 356 -8.34 -7.29 15.76
N ALA A 357 -8.16 -7.05 14.46
CA ALA A 357 -8.91 -6.02 13.73
C ALA A 357 -10.30 -6.51 13.34
N TYR A 358 -11.28 -6.30 14.22
CA TYR A 358 -12.69 -6.56 13.93
C TYR A 358 -13.39 -5.30 13.41
N SER A 359 -14.25 -5.46 12.40
CA SER A 359 -15.02 -4.37 11.77
C SER A 359 -15.65 -3.40 12.77
N GLN A 360 -16.28 -3.90 13.83
CA GLN A 360 -16.98 -3.07 14.83
C GLN A 360 -16.05 -2.21 15.71
N TYR A 361 -14.76 -2.53 15.79
CA TYR A 361 -13.79 -1.83 16.65
C TYR A 361 -12.81 -0.94 15.88
N VAL A 362 -12.52 -1.27 14.62
CA VAL A 362 -11.57 -0.51 13.79
C VAL A 362 -11.93 0.97 13.68
N PRO A 363 -13.19 1.39 13.43
CA PRO A 363 -13.52 2.82 13.34
C PRO A 363 -13.07 3.64 14.56
N ALA A 364 -13.26 3.13 15.77
CA ALA A 364 -12.84 3.83 16.99
C ALA A 364 -11.31 3.92 17.11
N ALA A 365 -10.57 2.93 16.61
CA ALA A 365 -9.10 2.89 16.66
C ALA A 365 -8.42 3.80 15.62
N VAL A 366 -9.04 3.96 14.44
CA VAL A 366 -8.51 4.74 13.30
C VAL A 366 -8.09 6.15 13.71
N CYS A 367 -8.87 6.83 14.55
CA CYS A 367 -8.58 8.20 14.97
C CYS A 367 -7.23 8.32 15.72
N GLY A 368 -6.93 7.36 16.60
CA GLY A 368 -5.66 7.33 17.34
C GLY A 368 -4.49 6.95 16.44
N GLN A 369 -4.69 5.94 15.59
CA GLN A 369 -3.67 5.48 14.65
C GLN A 369 -3.30 6.57 13.63
N ALA A 370 -4.29 7.23 13.03
CA ALA A 370 -4.08 8.34 12.10
C ALA A 370 -3.34 9.51 12.76
N LYS A 371 -3.62 9.78 14.05
CA LYS A 371 -2.88 10.79 14.81
C LYS A 371 -1.41 10.42 14.99
N TYR A 372 -1.14 9.17 15.37
CA TYR A 372 0.22 8.69 15.57
C TYR A 372 1.03 8.67 14.26
N ILE A 373 0.49 8.00 13.22
CA ILE A 373 1.16 7.84 11.93
C ILE A 373 1.23 9.17 11.18
N GLY A 374 0.12 9.91 11.12
CA GLY A 374 -0.01 11.10 10.29
C GLY A 374 0.77 12.31 10.79
N GLN A 375 1.10 12.37 12.09
CA GLN A 375 1.85 13.49 12.65
C GLN A 375 3.35 13.23 12.74
N GLY A 376 3.78 11.98 12.96
CA GLY A 376 5.20 11.66 13.12
C GLY A 376 5.89 12.55 14.17
N ASP A 377 7.06 13.10 13.82
CA ASP A 377 7.72 14.16 14.58
C ASP A 377 7.35 15.59 14.10
N GLY A 378 6.61 15.69 13.00
CA GLY A 378 6.08 16.93 12.43
C GLY A 378 7.03 17.66 11.48
N LYS A 379 8.22 17.12 11.17
CA LYS A 379 9.17 17.74 10.24
C LYS A 379 8.72 17.65 8.79
N PHE A 380 8.13 16.52 8.40
CA PHE A 380 7.59 16.31 7.06
C PHE A 380 6.09 16.00 7.09
N PRO A 381 5.33 16.45 6.08
CA PRO A 381 3.95 16.03 5.93
C PRO A 381 3.88 14.52 5.67
N VAL A 382 2.87 13.88 6.25
CA VAL A 382 2.51 12.48 5.96
C VAL A 382 1.26 12.47 5.08
N PHE A 383 1.21 11.57 4.11
CA PHE A 383 0.07 11.26 3.28
C PHE A 383 -0.22 9.75 3.40
N ILE A 384 -1.48 9.37 3.61
CA ILE A 384 -1.85 7.95 3.68
C ILE A 384 -2.10 7.42 2.28
N GLY A 385 -1.06 7.04 1.54
CA GLY A 385 -1.16 6.76 0.10
C GLY A 385 -1.90 5.48 -0.24
N GLU A 386 -2.07 4.57 0.72
CA GLU A 386 -2.89 3.39 0.55
C GLU A 386 -3.67 3.04 1.83
N TRP A 387 -4.96 2.74 1.65
CA TRP A 387 -5.87 2.25 2.69
C TRP A 387 -7.14 1.67 2.08
N SER A 388 -7.83 0.78 2.80
CA SER A 388 -9.10 0.16 2.34
C SER A 388 -10.10 -0.03 3.50
N LEU A 389 -11.25 -0.67 3.23
CA LEU A 389 -12.27 -0.93 4.26
C LEU A 389 -12.25 -2.36 4.81
N GLN A 390 -11.45 -3.26 4.25
CA GLN A 390 -11.43 -4.64 4.73
C GLN A 390 -10.71 -4.70 6.09
N THR A 391 -11.37 -5.33 7.06
CA THR A 391 -10.80 -5.72 8.35
C THR A 391 -10.53 -7.22 8.36
N LEU A 392 -9.69 -7.69 9.29
CA LEU A 392 -9.36 -9.12 9.36
C LEU A 392 -10.58 -9.97 9.74
N TYR A 393 -11.44 -9.47 10.64
CA TYR A 393 -12.59 -10.23 11.14
C TYR A 393 -13.91 -9.47 11.08
N ASN A 394 -15.00 -10.23 10.94
CA ASN A 394 -16.39 -9.80 11.02
C ASN A 394 -16.72 -8.58 10.15
N ASN A 395 -16.26 -8.55 8.89
CA ASN A 395 -16.63 -7.50 7.96
C ASN A 395 -18.16 -7.44 7.82
N THR A 396 -18.72 -6.23 7.75
CA THR A 396 -20.17 -6.04 7.51
C THR A 396 -20.39 -4.98 6.46
N ILE A 397 -21.41 -5.14 5.64
CA ILE A 397 -21.73 -4.22 4.55
C ILE A 397 -22.18 -2.86 5.11
N ASP A 398 -22.90 -2.88 6.23
CA ASP A 398 -23.45 -1.70 6.89
C ASP A 398 -22.37 -0.82 7.55
N ASN A 399 -21.28 -1.42 8.05
CA ASN A 399 -20.22 -0.66 8.74
C ASN A 399 -19.28 0.08 7.79
N ARG A 400 -19.32 -0.22 6.47
CA ARG A 400 -18.46 0.42 5.47
C ARG A 400 -18.57 1.94 5.49
N LYS A 401 -19.78 2.50 5.66
CA LYS A 401 -19.99 3.96 5.72
C LYS A 401 -19.28 4.59 6.91
N THR A 402 -19.47 4.00 8.09
CA THR A 402 -18.85 4.46 9.33
C THR A 402 -17.32 4.39 9.24
N LEU A 403 -16.79 3.28 8.74
CA LEU A 403 -15.34 3.09 8.60
C LEU A 403 -14.73 4.04 7.55
N TYR A 404 -15.37 4.18 6.38
CA TYR A 404 -14.95 5.10 5.33
C TYR A 404 -14.93 6.55 5.85
N ASP A 405 -16.04 7.02 6.42
CA ASP A 405 -16.14 8.40 6.93
C ASP A 405 -15.09 8.68 8.00
N THR A 406 -14.86 7.70 8.89
CA THR A 406 -13.88 7.86 9.96
C THR A 406 -12.45 7.92 9.43
N GLN A 407 -12.06 7.04 8.50
CA GLN A 407 -10.73 7.07 7.87
C GLN A 407 -10.50 8.37 7.09
N VAL A 408 -11.47 8.77 6.24
CA VAL A 408 -11.37 10.00 5.45
C VAL A 408 -11.23 11.24 6.35
N TYR A 409 -12.00 11.32 7.43
CA TYR A 409 -11.85 12.43 8.38
C TYR A 409 -10.50 12.39 9.09
N ALA A 410 -10.13 11.24 9.65
CA ALA A 410 -8.93 11.10 10.47
C ALA A 410 -7.67 11.43 9.66
N TYR A 411 -7.58 10.96 8.41
CA TYR A 411 -6.44 11.23 7.54
C TYR A 411 -6.38 12.69 7.07
N GLN A 412 -7.51 13.39 6.93
CA GLN A 412 -7.49 14.84 6.69
C GLN A 412 -7.03 15.63 7.91
N LYS A 413 -7.53 15.23 9.09
CA LYS A 413 -7.27 15.95 10.34
C LYS A 413 -5.82 15.81 10.78
N TYR A 414 -5.27 14.60 10.68
CA TYR A 414 -3.98 14.27 11.26
C TYR A 414 -2.86 14.08 10.24
N ALA A 415 -3.18 13.86 8.96
CA ALA A 415 -2.23 13.75 7.87
C ALA A 415 -2.61 14.74 6.73
N SER A 416 -1.99 14.60 5.56
CA SER A 416 -2.26 15.40 4.36
C SER A 416 -3.41 14.81 3.52
N GLY A 417 -4.29 14.02 4.15
CA GLY A 417 -5.29 13.20 3.49
C GLY A 417 -4.76 11.79 3.16
N GLY A 418 -5.45 11.12 2.24
CA GLY A 418 -5.07 9.77 1.81
C GLY A 418 -5.63 9.39 0.44
N ALA A 419 -5.13 8.29 -0.12
CA ALA A 419 -5.64 7.69 -1.36
C ALA A 419 -6.19 6.28 -1.12
N PHE A 420 -7.48 6.11 -1.39
CA PHE A 420 -8.15 4.82 -1.23
C PHE A 420 -7.56 3.81 -2.22
N TRP A 421 -7.24 2.62 -1.74
CA TRP A 421 -6.86 1.49 -2.56
C TRP A 421 -8.07 0.56 -2.71
N ASN A 422 -8.70 0.43 -3.89
CA ASN A 422 -8.32 0.93 -5.21
C ASN A 422 -9.51 1.58 -5.94
N GLY A 423 -9.27 2.27 -7.06
CA GLY A 423 -10.32 2.84 -7.91
C GLY A 423 -11.33 1.81 -8.38
N LYS A 424 -10.83 0.64 -8.83
CA LYS A 424 -11.63 -0.53 -9.22
C LYS A 424 -11.08 -1.80 -8.58
N MET A 425 -12.00 -2.63 -8.10
CA MET A 425 -11.77 -4.02 -7.71
C MET A 425 -12.94 -4.79 -8.33
N LEU A 426 -12.65 -5.65 -9.31
CA LEU A 426 -13.62 -6.45 -10.07
C LEU A 426 -13.66 -7.91 -9.59
N ASN A 427 -13.06 -8.19 -8.43
CA ASN A 427 -13.10 -9.51 -7.83
C ASN A 427 -14.44 -9.77 -7.13
N THR A 428 -15.32 -10.45 -7.87
CA THR A 428 -16.66 -10.86 -7.44
C THR A 428 -16.67 -12.21 -6.71
N ARG A 429 -15.54 -12.93 -6.72
CA ARG A 429 -15.47 -14.35 -6.32
C ARG A 429 -15.03 -14.50 -4.87
N ASP A 430 -13.95 -13.81 -4.50
CA ASP A 430 -13.28 -14.03 -3.22
C ASP A 430 -14.04 -13.36 -2.07
N THR A 431 -14.28 -14.16 -1.03
CA THR A 431 -14.97 -13.72 0.19
C THR A 431 -14.01 -13.09 1.17
N VAL A 432 -14.54 -12.23 2.04
CA VAL A 432 -13.87 -11.79 3.26
C VAL A 432 -14.45 -12.54 4.46
N ASP A 433 -13.76 -12.49 5.60
CA ASP A 433 -14.37 -12.96 6.86
C ASP A 433 -15.55 -12.04 7.24
N GLY A 434 -16.75 -12.60 7.37
CA GLY A 434 -17.99 -11.84 7.55
C GLY A 434 -18.84 -11.77 6.28
N GLU A 435 -19.35 -10.58 5.97
CA GLU A 435 -20.27 -10.32 4.86
C GLU A 435 -19.52 -9.84 3.61
N GLY A 436 -20.04 -10.16 2.43
CA GLY A 436 -19.59 -9.59 1.15
C GLY A 436 -18.37 -10.27 0.51
N LYS A 437 -17.83 -9.59 -0.49
CA LYS A 437 -16.70 -9.99 -1.33
C LYS A 437 -15.59 -8.93 -1.29
N LEU A 438 -14.40 -9.24 -1.78
CA LEU A 438 -13.30 -8.27 -1.84
C LEU A 438 -13.72 -6.94 -2.51
N GLN A 439 -14.44 -6.98 -3.64
CA GLN A 439 -14.92 -5.76 -4.29
C GLN A 439 -15.77 -4.85 -3.41
N ASP A 440 -16.48 -5.38 -2.41
CA ASP A 440 -17.34 -4.58 -1.54
C ASP A 440 -16.54 -3.70 -0.57
N TYR A 441 -15.24 -3.97 -0.39
CA TYR A 441 -14.35 -3.30 0.57
C TYR A 441 -13.14 -2.61 -0.07
N TRP A 442 -12.85 -2.91 -1.34
CA TRP A 442 -11.66 -2.44 -2.06
C TRP A 442 -11.97 -1.71 -3.38
N SER A 443 -13.24 -1.66 -3.82
CA SER A 443 -13.64 -0.90 -5.01
C SER A 443 -14.17 0.48 -4.61
N TRP A 444 -13.39 1.54 -4.79
CA TRP A 444 -13.86 2.90 -4.53
C TRP A 444 -15.10 3.23 -5.37
N GLU A 445 -15.10 2.84 -6.66
CA GLU A 445 -16.25 3.04 -7.53
C GLU A 445 -17.49 2.26 -7.10
N GLY A 446 -17.32 1.02 -6.65
CA GLY A 446 -18.41 0.21 -6.11
C GLY A 446 -18.97 0.79 -4.81
N LEU A 447 -18.10 1.29 -3.93
CA LEU A 447 -18.49 2.01 -2.72
C LEU A 447 -19.23 3.31 -3.04
N ALA A 448 -18.82 4.03 -4.08
CA ALA A 448 -19.50 5.24 -4.52
C ALA A 448 -20.91 4.96 -5.06
N ASP A 449 -21.09 3.86 -5.81
CA ASP A 449 -22.39 3.42 -6.32
C ASP A 449 -23.31 2.93 -5.19
N ALA A 450 -22.73 2.28 -4.17
CA ALA A 450 -23.44 1.85 -2.97
C ALA A 450 -23.77 3.01 -2.00
N GLY A 451 -23.42 4.26 -2.33
CA GLY A 451 -23.68 5.42 -1.48
C GLY A 451 -22.77 5.52 -0.24
N VAL A 452 -21.70 4.72 -0.18
CA VAL A 452 -20.71 4.79 0.90
C VAL A 452 -19.88 6.07 0.81
N VAL A 453 -19.47 6.44 -0.40
CA VAL A 453 -18.67 7.65 -0.63
C VAL A 453 -19.54 8.91 -0.70
N SER A 454 -19.26 9.88 0.17
CA SER A 454 -19.94 11.18 0.21
C SER A 454 -18.99 12.34 0.53
N ASN A 455 -19.35 13.55 0.07
CA ASN A 455 -18.67 14.81 0.42
C ASN A 455 -19.03 15.30 1.84
N THR A 456 -20.13 14.79 2.40
CA THR A 456 -20.53 15.01 3.79
C THR A 456 -20.28 13.72 4.55
N LEU A 457 -19.33 13.73 5.48
CA LEU A 457 -19.04 12.61 6.37
C LEU A 457 -20.00 12.72 7.55
N ASN A 458 -20.90 11.77 7.77
CA ASN A 458 -21.93 11.87 8.81
C ASN A 458 -21.92 10.72 9.81
N GLN A 459 -20.95 9.83 9.70
CA GLN A 459 -20.79 8.69 10.60
C GLN A 459 -19.37 8.57 11.18
N SER A 460 -18.62 9.67 11.29
CA SER A 460 -17.23 9.61 11.76
C SER A 460 -17.12 9.60 13.29
N TYR A 461 -16.16 8.86 13.86
CA TYR A 461 -15.92 8.80 15.32
C TYR A 461 -15.05 9.94 15.87
N CYS A 462 -14.24 10.51 14.99
CA CYS A 462 -13.66 11.83 15.09
C CYS A 462 -14.07 12.53 13.79
#